data_AF-Q5JE26-F1
#
_entry.id   AF-Q5JE26-F1
#
_cell.length_a   1.000
_cell.length_b   1.000
_cell.length_c   1.000
_cell.angle_alpha   90.00
_cell.angle_beta   90.00
_cell.angle_gamma   90.00
#
_symmetry.space_group_name_H-M   'P 1'
#
loop_
_entity.id
_entity.type
_entity.pdbx_description
1 polymer ?
#
loop_
_entity_poly.entity_id
_entity_poly.type
_entity_poly.pdbx_seq_one_letter_code
_entity_poly.pdbx_strand_id
1 'polypeptide(L)'
;MLDEERTARTLLENSKSVLNELKTRVSENNVTLAFLLDIQSLFVLGLGDASLYAFALNMDDVVEESYKIFREGYSLLKKNGLLVSNPDLDLQLGTLKNLDVERGFSLDRRLSMLGSPKEMQVWVNRIIKLRNALHGVFPRDPLRELGYGMSKDDRKFPLLLKAVRRIYGMNPPTIEALSRLLYLEMELGLEPSKLSCKDGLCEEITSIGDVENFEVVSSGDVGLYYRFKNKKHLDAPWGRLTMGEPVEIIVFSKEKKKGFRLVKEAP
;
A
#
# COMPACT_ATOMS: atom_id res chain seq x y z
N MET A 1 5.32 12.25 14.64
CA MET A 1 5.39 11.11 15.57
C MET A 1 4.29 11.17 16.62
N LEU A 2 4.35 12.01 17.67
CA LEU A 2 3.30 12.02 18.72
C LEU A 2 1.87 12.24 18.19
N ASP A 3 1.70 13.11 17.18
CA ASP A 3 0.38 13.37 16.58
C ASP A 3 -0.13 12.21 15.71
N GLU A 4 0.78 11.51 15.02
CA GLU A 4 0.45 10.36 14.18
C GLU A 4 0.09 9.13 15.04
N GLU A 5 0.80 8.90 16.15
CA GLU A 5 0.46 7.86 17.12
C GLU A 5 -0.92 8.12 17.77
N ARG A 6 -1.16 9.37 18.16
CA ARG A 6 -2.47 9.80 18.68
C ARG A 6 -3.57 9.59 17.64
N THR A 7 -3.29 9.90 16.37
CA THR A 7 -4.22 9.69 15.27
C THR A 7 -4.58 8.21 15.13
N ALA A 8 -3.60 7.31 15.12
CA ALA A 8 -3.84 5.87 15.04
C ALA A 8 -4.76 5.36 16.16
N ARG A 9 -4.47 5.74 17.41
CA ARG A 9 -5.29 5.36 18.57
C ARG A 9 -6.69 5.97 18.51
N THR A 10 -6.82 7.23 18.08
CA THR A 10 -8.12 7.89 17.98
C THR A 10 -9.02 7.23 16.94
N LEU A 11 -8.46 6.87 15.76
CA LEU A 11 -9.18 6.14 14.72
C LEU A 11 -9.64 4.75 15.21
N LEU A 12 -8.78 4.06 15.96
CA LEU A 12 -9.11 2.78 16.59
C LEU A 12 -10.27 2.91 17.59
N GLU A 13 -10.20 3.86 18.52
CA GLU A 13 -11.25 4.10 19.52
C GLU A 13 -12.58 4.50 18.88
N ASN A 14 -12.55 5.37 17.85
CA ASN A 14 -13.74 5.72 17.09
C ASN A 14 -14.35 4.48 16.42
N SER A 15 -13.52 3.61 15.84
CA SER A 15 -13.98 2.36 15.22
C SER A 15 -14.58 1.40 16.26
N LYS A 16 -14.04 1.33 17.48
CA LYS A 16 -14.65 0.56 18.59
C LYS A 16 -16.02 1.10 18.96
N SER A 17 -16.16 2.43 19.05
CA SER A 17 -17.45 3.08 19.32
C SER A 17 -18.49 2.71 18.27
N VAL A 18 -18.13 2.81 16.98
CA VAL A 18 -19.01 2.45 15.86
C VAL A 18 -19.36 0.96 15.88
N LEU A 19 -18.44 0.06 16.24
CA LEU A 19 -18.75 -1.37 16.41
C LEU A 19 -19.77 -1.61 17.53
N ASN A 20 -19.65 -0.91 18.66
CA ASN A 20 -20.60 -1.03 19.76
C ASN A 20 -21.98 -0.52 19.34
N GLU A 21 -22.03 0.61 18.62
CA GLU A 21 -23.29 1.12 18.06
C GLU A 21 -23.91 0.14 17.05
N LEU A 22 -23.09 -0.50 16.21
CA LEU A 22 -23.54 -1.53 15.29
C LEU A 22 -24.17 -2.72 16.03
N LYS A 23 -23.56 -3.20 17.11
CA LYS A 23 -24.12 -4.27 17.95
C LYS A 23 -25.50 -3.89 18.48
N THR A 24 -25.62 -2.69 19.05
CA THR A 24 -26.90 -2.18 19.59
C THR A 24 -27.95 -2.09 18.49
N ARG A 25 -27.67 -1.40 17.38
CA ARG A 25 -28.62 -1.20 16.29
C ARG A 25 -29.03 -2.50 15.61
N VAL A 26 -28.12 -3.47 15.48
CA VAL A 26 -28.47 -4.82 14.99
C VAL A 26 -29.42 -5.52 15.96
N SER A 27 -29.16 -5.46 17.27
CA SER A 27 -30.01 -6.10 18.27
C SER A 27 -31.42 -5.49 18.34
N GLU A 28 -31.52 -4.18 18.10
CA GLU A 28 -32.77 -3.41 18.07
C GLU A 28 -33.44 -3.41 16.69
N ASN A 29 -32.82 -4.05 15.68
CA ASN A 29 -33.26 -4.06 14.29
C ASN A 29 -33.49 -2.65 13.69
N ASN A 30 -32.61 -1.70 14.04
CA ASN A 30 -32.67 -0.29 13.69
C ASN A 30 -31.45 0.17 12.86
N VAL A 31 -31.03 -0.67 11.92
CA VAL A 31 -29.91 -0.36 11.01
C VAL A 31 -30.43 0.43 9.82
N THR A 32 -29.95 1.66 9.65
CA THR A 32 -30.32 2.55 8.54
C THR A 32 -29.23 2.61 7.48
N LEU A 33 -29.60 3.06 6.27
CA LEU A 33 -28.66 3.25 5.18
C LEU A 33 -27.57 4.29 5.50
N ALA A 34 -27.95 5.38 6.18
CA ALA A 34 -26.99 6.38 6.66
C ALA A 34 -25.97 5.76 7.61
N PHE A 35 -26.42 4.91 8.54
CA PHE A 35 -25.52 4.22 9.44
C PHE A 35 -24.59 3.24 8.71
N LEU A 36 -25.02 2.60 7.62
CA LEU A 36 -24.12 1.76 6.81
C LEU A 36 -23.04 2.57 6.09
N LEU A 37 -23.31 3.84 5.74
CA LEU A 37 -22.27 4.75 5.25
C LEU A 37 -21.27 5.12 6.36
N ASP A 38 -21.75 5.29 7.61
CA ASP A 38 -20.87 5.47 8.77
C ASP A 38 -20.01 4.23 9.02
N ILE A 39 -20.57 3.01 8.86
CA ILE A 39 -19.78 1.78 8.93
C ILE A 39 -18.68 1.77 7.85
N GLN A 40 -19.00 2.16 6.62
CA GLN A 40 -18.01 2.22 5.55
C GLN A 40 -16.86 3.21 5.87
N SER A 41 -17.22 4.42 6.29
CA SER A 41 -16.30 5.56 6.40
C SER A 41 -15.60 5.68 7.75
N LEU A 42 -16.31 5.41 8.85
CA LEU A 42 -15.78 5.56 10.21
C LEU A 42 -15.24 4.23 10.77
N PHE A 43 -15.81 3.10 10.35
CA PHE A 43 -15.36 1.79 10.81
C PHE A 43 -14.36 1.14 9.84
N VAL A 44 -14.72 0.87 8.58
CA VAL A 44 -13.81 0.15 7.68
C VAL A 44 -12.61 1.01 7.27
N LEU A 45 -12.86 2.22 6.75
CA LEU A 45 -11.77 3.15 6.43
C LEU A 45 -11.01 3.57 7.71
N GLY A 46 -11.71 3.84 8.81
CA GLY A 46 -11.11 4.18 10.10
C GLY A 46 -10.09 3.13 10.58
N LEU A 47 -10.47 1.85 10.56
CA LEU A 47 -9.55 0.75 10.90
C LEU A 47 -8.43 0.58 9.87
N GLY A 48 -8.72 0.78 8.58
CA GLY A 48 -7.71 0.72 7.52
C GLY A 48 -6.63 1.79 7.69
N ASP A 49 -7.03 3.01 8.02
CA ASP A 49 -6.11 4.12 8.28
C ASP A 49 -5.41 3.93 9.63
N ALA A 50 -6.11 3.50 10.70
CA ALA A 50 -5.47 3.18 11.98
C ALA A 50 -4.36 2.13 11.83
N SER A 51 -4.64 1.05 11.08
CA SER A 51 -3.68 -0.02 10.79
C SER A 51 -2.47 0.50 10.02
N LEU A 52 -2.69 1.39 9.03
CA LEU A 52 -1.61 1.97 8.23
C LEU A 52 -0.67 2.83 9.07
N TYR A 53 -1.23 3.75 9.87
CA TYR A 53 -0.46 4.59 10.78
C TYR A 53 0.31 3.73 11.78
N ALA A 54 -0.38 2.82 12.46
CA ALA A 54 0.20 1.95 13.48
C ALA A 54 1.35 1.11 12.93
N PHE A 55 1.15 0.48 11.78
CA PHE A 55 2.18 -0.36 11.16
C PHE A 55 3.40 0.47 10.73
N ALA A 56 3.20 1.66 10.17
CA ALA A 56 4.28 2.57 9.80
C ALA A 56 5.09 3.07 11.02
N LEU A 57 4.49 3.08 12.20
CA LEU A 57 5.07 3.55 13.46
C LEU A 57 5.52 2.41 14.40
N ASN A 58 5.46 1.15 13.97
CA ASN A 58 5.78 -0.04 14.78
C ASN A 58 4.88 -0.25 16.01
N MET A 59 3.62 0.19 15.95
CA MET A 59 2.60 -0.04 16.97
C MET A 59 1.83 -1.33 16.67
N ASP A 60 2.51 -2.47 16.81
CA ASP A 60 1.99 -3.78 16.37
C ASP A 60 0.76 -4.23 17.16
N ASP A 61 0.64 -3.81 18.43
CA ASP A 61 -0.55 -4.00 19.27
C ASP A 61 -1.80 -3.40 18.63
N VAL A 62 -1.69 -2.18 18.09
CA VAL A 62 -2.80 -1.47 17.43
C VAL A 62 -3.16 -2.13 16.09
N VAL A 63 -2.19 -2.68 15.36
CA VAL A 63 -2.45 -3.44 14.13
C VAL A 63 -3.24 -4.72 14.42
N GLU A 64 -2.83 -5.50 15.42
CA GLU A 64 -3.56 -6.72 15.84
C GLU A 64 -4.96 -6.39 16.35
N GLU A 65 -5.10 -5.34 17.15
CA GLU A 65 -6.39 -4.93 17.68
C GLU A 65 -7.33 -4.45 16.57
N SER A 66 -6.82 -3.68 15.60
CA SER A 66 -7.60 -3.25 14.44
C SER A 66 -8.14 -4.44 13.63
N TYR A 67 -7.31 -5.47 13.43
CA TYR A 67 -7.73 -6.70 12.76
C TYR A 67 -8.80 -7.47 13.55
N LYS A 68 -8.64 -7.60 14.87
CA LYS A 68 -9.63 -8.25 15.75
C LYS A 68 -10.99 -7.57 15.68
N ILE A 69 -11.01 -6.25 15.81
CA ILE A 69 -12.23 -5.43 15.74
C ILE A 69 -12.88 -5.56 14.37
N PHE A 70 -12.08 -5.48 13.29
CA PHE A 70 -12.58 -5.66 11.93
C PHE A 70 -13.27 -7.02 11.74
N ARG A 71 -12.65 -8.11 12.21
CA ARG A 71 -13.24 -9.46 12.10
C ARG A 71 -14.59 -9.56 12.80
N GLU A 72 -14.69 -8.97 13.98
CA GLU A 72 -15.93 -8.96 14.76
C GLU A 72 -17.03 -8.19 14.02
N GLY A 73 -16.74 -6.96 13.59
CA GLY A 73 -17.69 -6.15 12.83
C GLY A 73 -18.08 -6.77 11.49
N TYR A 74 -17.12 -7.33 10.74
CA TYR A 74 -17.38 -8.03 9.49
C TYR A 74 -18.30 -9.23 9.69
N SER A 75 -18.06 -10.05 10.73
CA SER A 75 -18.90 -11.19 11.06
C SER A 75 -20.34 -10.76 11.38
N LEU A 76 -20.49 -9.68 12.15
CA LEU A 76 -21.78 -9.12 12.50
C LEU A 76 -22.53 -8.59 11.26
N LEU A 77 -21.87 -7.84 10.38
CA LEU A 77 -22.45 -7.35 9.13
C LEU A 77 -22.88 -8.52 8.23
N LYS A 78 -22.02 -9.53 8.08
CA LYS A 78 -22.27 -10.70 7.22
C LYS A 78 -23.46 -11.52 7.71
N LYS A 79 -23.49 -11.85 9.00
CA LYS A 79 -24.56 -12.66 9.61
C LYS A 79 -25.94 -12.01 9.47
N ASN A 80 -25.99 -10.68 9.49
CA ASN A 80 -27.25 -9.93 9.42
C ASN A 80 -27.57 -9.40 8.01
N GLY A 81 -26.86 -9.86 6.97
CA GLY A 81 -27.15 -9.48 5.58
C GLY A 81 -26.88 -8.00 5.25
N LEU A 82 -26.05 -7.32 6.05
CA LEU A 82 -25.80 -5.87 5.95
C LEU A 82 -24.67 -5.51 4.97
N LEU A 83 -24.04 -6.50 4.35
CA LEU A 83 -23.05 -6.28 3.29
C LEU A 83 -23.77 -5.94 1.98
N VAL A 84 -24.28 -4.72 1.88
CA VAL A 84 -25.07 -4.22 0.75
C VAL A 84 -24.30 -3.16 -0.05
N SER A 85 -24.71 -2.94 -1.30
CA SER A 85 -24.15 -1.89 -2.14
C SER A 85 -25.26 -0.98 -2.66
N ASN A 86 -24.99 0.32 -2.73
CA ASN A 86 -25.83 1.32 -3.36
C ASN A 86 -24.94 2.29 -4.14
N PRO A 87 -24.88 2.17 -5.48
CA PRO A 87 -24.03 3.03 -6.32
C PRO A 87 -24.36 4.52 -6.23
N ASP A 88 -25.64 4.88 -6.07
CA ASP A 88 -26.08 6.27 -6.03
C ASP A 88 -25.58 7.02 -4.78
N LEU A 89 -25.25 6.27 -3.73
CA LEU A 89 -24.71 6.78 -2.47
C LEU A 89 -23.25 6.37 -2.22
N ASP A 90 -22.60 5.79 -3.23
CA ASP A 90 -21.26 5.22 -3.14
C ASP A 90 -21.06 4.22 -1.97
N LEU A 91 -22.12 3.50 -1.60
CA LEU A 91 -22.05 2.44 -0.60
C LEU A 91 -21.48 1.17 -1.23
N GLN A 92 -20.30 0.76 -0.76
CA GLN A 92 -19.50 -0.32 -1.33
C GLN A 92 -19.35 -1.55 -0.40
N LEU A 93 -20.07 -1.62 0.74
CA LEU A 93 -19.95 -2.76 1.68
C LEU A 93 -20.24 -4.12 1.04
N GLY A 94 -21.09 -4.18 0.02
CA GLY A 94 -21.39 -5.41 -0.73
C GLY A 94 -20.17 -6.03 -1.43
N THR A 95 -19.10 -5.26 -1.65
CA THR A 95 -17.82 -5.80 -2.16
C THR A 95 -17.18 -6.80 -1.20
N LEU A 96 -17.54 -6.76 0.08
CA LEU A 96 -16.99 -7.62 1.13
C LEU A 96 -17.74 -8.96 1.30
N LYS A 97 -18.83 -9.22 0.56
CA LYS A 97 -19.65 -10.44 0.72
C LYS A 97 -18.82 -11.73 0.69
N ASN A 98 -17.84 -11.79 -0.22
CA ASN A 98 -16.97 -12.95 -0.44
C ASN A 98 -15.53 -12.71 0.05
N LEU A 99 -15.33 -11.77 0.97
CA LEU A 99 -14.03 -11.52 1.57
C LEU A 99 -13.53 -12.77 2.32
N ASP A 100 -12.31 -13.18 1.98
CA ASP A 100 -11.50 -14.06 2.82
C ASP A 100 -10.79 -13.20 3.86
N VAL A 101 -11.24 -13.27 5.11
CA VAL A 101 -10.72 -12.44 6.22
C VAL A 101 -9.30 -12.81 6.65
N GLU A 102 -8.78 -13.95 6.21
CA GLU A 102 -7.40 -14.37 6.50
C GLU A 102 -6.45 -13.92 5.40
N ARG A 103 -6.92 -13.68 4.17
CA ARG A 103 -6.08 -13.34 3.02
C ARG A 103 -6.26 -11.92 2.48
N GLY A 104 -7.44 -11.33 2.66
CA GLY A 104 -7.83 -10.09 1.99
C GLY A 104 -8.03 -10.26 0.48
N PHE A 105 -8.01 -9.15 -0.25
CA PHE A 105 -8.20 -9.14 -1.70
C PHE A 105 -6.86 -9.21 -2.44
N SER A 106 -6.78 -10.04 -3.47
CA SER A 106 -5.69 -9.95 -4.45
C SER A 106 -5.98 -8.80 -5.42
N LEU A 107 -5.12 -7.78 -5.42
CA LEU A 107 -5.22 -6.66 -6.37
C LEU A 107 -4.19 -6.79 -7.50
N ASP A 108 -3.79 -8.02 -7.86
CA ASP A 108 -2.79 -8.31 -8.90
C ASP A 108 -3.12 -7.58 -10.21
N ARG A 109 -2.09 -6.99 -10.84
CA ARG A 109 -2.22 -6.26 -12.11
C ARG A 109 -2.78 -7.11 -13.24
N ARG A 110 -2.47 -8.40 -13.24
CA ARG A 110 -2.97 -9.35 -14.22
C ARG A 110 -4.47 -9.58 -14.09
N LEU A 111 -4.99 -9.45 -12.87
CA LEU A 111 -6.42 -9.54 -12.58
C LEU A 111 -7.15 -8.22 -12.83
N SER A 112 -6.47 -7.07 -12.90
CA SER A 112 -7.13 -5.79 -13.21
C SER A 112 -7.66 -5.63 -14.63
N MET A 113 -7.44 -6.61 -15.52
CA MET A 113 -8.24 -6.68 -16.75
C MET A 113 -9.74 -6.91 -16.45
N LEU A 114 -10.10 -7.29 -15.21
CA LEU A 114 -11.47 -7.41 -14.71
C LEU A 114 -12.05 -6.09 -14.14
N GLY A 115 -11.28 -5.00 -14.13
CA GLY A 115 -11.70 -3.68 -13.63
C GLY A 115 -10.75 -3.05 -12.61
N SER A 116 -11.01 -1.79 -12.26
CA SER A 116 -10.27 -1.06 -11.22
C SER A 116 -10.63 -1.58 -9.81
N PRO A 117 -9.63 -1.77 -8.92
CA PRO A 117 -9.88 -2.03 -7.51
C PRO A 117 -10.82 -1.00 -6.89
N LYS A 118 -11.77 -1.47 -6.07
CA LYS A 118 -12.64 -0.60 -5.27
C LYS A 118 -11.90 -0.12 -4.03
N GLU A 119 -12.16 1.10 -3.59
CA GLU A 119 -11.49 1.69 -2.42
C GLU A 119 -11.65 0.82 -1.17
N MET A 120 -12.87 0.30 -0.97
CA MET A 120 -13.20 -0.64 0.10
C MET A 120 -12.26 -1.84 0.16
N GLN A 121 -11.84 -2.38 -0.99
CA GLN A 121 -10.91 -3.52 -1.04
C GLN A 121 -9.50 -3.13 -0.58
N VAL A 122 -9.08 -1.90 -0.90
CA VAL A 122 -7.79 -1.36 -0.48
C VAL A 122 -7.78 -1.10 1.02
N TRP A 123 -8.85 -0.52 1.57
CA TRP A 123 -8.97 -0.25 3.00
C TRP A 123 -8.93 -1.53 3.83
N VAL A 124 -9.69 -2.55 3.42
CA VAL A 124 -9.65 -3.86 4.07
C VAL A 124 -8.27 -4.53 3.96
N ASN A 125 -7.58 -4.38 2.82
CA ASN A 125 -6.22 -4.87 2.70
C ASN A 125 -5.25 -4.18 3.66
N ARG A 126 -5.41 -2.89 3.97
CA ARG A 126 -4.60 -2.22 5.00
C ARG A 126 -4.78 -2.89 6.36
N ILE A 127 -5.98 -3.35 6.70
CA ILE A 127 -6.23 -4.06 7.95
C ILE A 127 -5.60 -5.46 7.92
N ILE A 128 -6.00 -6.27 6.93
CA ILE A 128 -5.65 -7.70 6.89
C ILE A 128 -4.19 -7.92 6.53
N LYS A 129 -3.68 -7.24 5.49
CA LYS A 129 -2.35 -7.54 4.94
C LYS A 129 -1.22 -6.95 5.78
N LEU A 130 -1.44 -5.83 6.46
CA LEU A 130 -0.48 -5.31 7.41
C LEU A 130 -0.38 -6.22 8.63
N ARG A 131 -1.51 -6.68 9.18
CA ARG A 131 -1.52 -7.71 10.23
C ARG A 131 -0.80 -8.97 9.76
N ASN A 132 -1.11 -9.48 8.58
CA ASN A 132 -0.47 -10.69 8.04
C ASN A 132 1.04 -10.53 7.83
N ALA A 133 1.51 -9.34 7.45
CA ALA A 133 2.94 -9.07 7.32
C ALA A 133 3.69 -9.21 8.65
N LEU A 134 3.05 -8.86 9.79
CA LEU A 134 3.60 -9.11 11.13
C LEU A 134 3.78 -10.62 11.42
N HIS A 135 2.99 -11.47 10.75
CA HIS A 135 3.04 -12.94 10.87
C HIS A 135 3.75 -13.63 9.70
N GLY A 136 4.58 -12.90 8.95
CA GLY A 136 5.40 -13.48 7.88
C GLY A 136 4.67 -13.75 6.56
N VAL A 137 3.44 -13.26 6.38
CA VAL A 137 2.68 -13.36 5.13
C VAL A 137 2.59 -12.00 4.46
N PHE A 138 3.43 -11.78 3.45
CA PHE A 138 3.64 -10.45 2.87
C PHE A 138 2.80 -10.19 1.61
N PRO A 139 2.30 -8.95 1.41
CA PRO A 139 1.69 -8.54 0.15
C PRO A 139 2.67 -8.63 -1.02
N ARG A 140 2.19 -8.99 -2.22
CA ARG A 140 3.04 -9.17 -3.41
C ARG A 140 3.49 -7.85 -4.04
N ASP A 141 2.58 -6.89 -4.15
CA ASP A 141 2.85 -5.50 -4.57
C ASP A 141 2.30 -4.58 -3.47
N PRO A 142 3.06 -4.31 -2.39
CA PRO A 142 2.56 -3.58 -1.23
C PRO A 142 2.05 -2.18 -1.58
N LEU A 143 2.73 -1.46 -2.48
CA LEU A 143 2.31 -0.13 -2.95
C LEU A 143 0.92 -0.18 -3.56
N ARG A 144 0.64 -1.19 -4.38
CA ARG A 144 -0.66 -1.34 -5.02
C ARG A 144 -1.71 -1.91 -4.08
N GLU A 145 -1.38 -2.94 -3.31
CA GLU A 145 -2.34 -3.64 -2.47
C GLU A 145 -2.84 -2.79 -1.28
N LEU A 146 -2.02 -1.84 -0.82
CA LEU A 146 -2.31 -0.97 0.32
C LEU A 146 -2.65 0.48 -0.10
N GLY A 147 -2.18 0.90 -1.27
CA GLY A 147 -2.18 2.31 -1.69
C GLY A 147 -2.86 2.61 -3.03
N TYR A 148 -3.50 1.64 -3.69
CA TYR A 148 -4.20 1.92 -4.95
C TYR A 148 -5.21 3.06 -4.78
N GLY A 149 -5.16 4.05 -5.67
CA GLY A 149 -5.99 5.26 -5.63
C GLY A 149 -5.46 6.40 -4.74
N MET A 150 -4.39 6.17 -3.97
CA MET A 150 -3.78 7.23 -3.13
C MET A 150 -2.88 8.13 -3.98
N SER A 151 -3.14 9.44 -3.95
CA SER A 151 -2.28 10.45 -4.59
C SER A 151 -1.03 10.72 -3.74
N LYS A 152 0.04 11.21 -4.38
CA LYS A 152 1.24 11.71 -3.69
C LYS A 152 0.96 12.90 -2.76
N ASP A 153 -0.11 13.65 -3.05
CA ASP A 153 -0.54 14.81 -2.26
C ASP A 153 -1.42 14.40 -1.05
N ASP A 154 -1.75 13.11 -0.91
CA ASP A 154 -2.46 12.60 0.25
C ASP A 154 -1.54 12.61 1.48
N ARG A 155 -2.03 13.14 2.60
CA ARG A 155 -1.30 13.18 3.88
C ARG A 155 -0.85 11.79 4.35
N LYS A 156 -1.53 10.72 3.91
CA LYS A 156 -1.21 9.33 4.24
C LYS A 156 -0.16 8.71 3.31
N PHE A 157 0.17 9.35 2.19
CA PHE A 157 1.12 8.79 1.23
C PHE A 157 2.53 8.58 1.82
N PRO A 158 3.09 9.50 2.63
CA PRO A 158 4.34 9.23 3.34
C PRO A 158 4.26 8.03 4.31
N LEU A 159 3.10 7.81 4.96
CA LEU A 159 2.88 6.67 5.85
C LEU A 159 2.80 5.35 5.09
N LEU A 160 2.18 5.37 3.89
CA LEU A 160 2.23 4.25 2.96
C LEU A 160 3.67 3.88 2.62
N LEU A 161 4.52 4.84 2.25
CA LEU A 161 5.92 4.55 1.92
C LEU A 161 6.68 3.98 3.12
N LYS A 162 6.49 4.53 4.33
CA LYS A 162 7.06 3.98 5.57
C LYS A 162 6.60 2.55 5.83
N ALA A 163 5.31 2.25 5.65
CA ALA A 163 4.78 0.90 5.80
C ALA A 163 5.36 -0.07 4.76
N VAL A 164 5.46 0.34 3.49
CA VAL A 164 6.09 -0.49 2.44
C VAL A 164 7.57 -0.72 2.73
N ARG A 165 8.30 0.31 3.18
CA ARG A 165 9.70 0.20 3.62
C ARG A 165 9.84 -0.82 4.73
N ARG A 166 8.95 -0.80 5.74
CA ARG A 166 8.94 -1.78 6.82
C ARG A 166 8.68 -3.20 6.30
N ILE A 167 7.72 -3.38 5.40
CA ILE A 167 7.46 -4.68 4.73
C ILE A 167 8.72 -5.18 4.01
N TYR A 168 9.40 -4.31 3.26
CA TYR A 168 10.63 -4.65 2.55
C TYR A 168 11.82 -4.93 3.48
N GLY A 169 11.84 -4.33 4.67
CA GLY A 169 12.80 -4.68 5.73
C GLY A 169 12.58 -6.09 6.30
N MET A 170 11.32 -6.56 6.34
CA MET A 170 10.98 -7.92 6.81
C MET A 170 11.06 -8.97 5.71
N ASN A 171 10.82 -8.59 4.45
CA ASN A 171 10.85 -9.45 3.29
C ASN A 171 11.49 -8.70 2.10
N PRO A 172 12.80 -8.92 1.85
CA PRO A 172 13.54 -8.20 0.82
C PRO A 172 12.85 -8.21 -0.55
N PRO A 173 12.64 -7.03 -1.18
CA PRO A 173 12.01 -6.90 -2.48
C PRO A 173 12.95 -7.26 -3.63
N THR A 174 12.43 -7.28 -4.87
CA THR A 174 13.30 -7.22 -6.05
C THR A 174 13.95 -5.85 -6.18
N ILE A 175 15.06 -5.75 -6.92
CA ILE A 175 15.70 -4.46 -7.25
C ILE A 175 14.71 -3.46 -7.88
N GLU A 176 13.77 -3.93 -8.70
CA GLU A 176 12.78 -3.07 -9.36
C GLU A 176 11.72 -2.55 -8.37
N ALA A 177 11.29 -3.42 -7.45
CA ALA A 177 10.32 -3.02 -6.44
C ALA A 177 10.94 -2.06 -5.41
N LEU A 178 12.22 -2.24 -5.07
CA LEU A 178 12.95 -1.31 -4.19
C LEU A 178 13.24 0.02 -4.89
N SER A 179 13.69 0.02 -6.14
CA SER A 179 14.00 1.26 -6.87
C SER A 179 12.77 2.16 -6.96
N ARG A 180 11.58 1.58 -7.19
CA ARG A 180 10.33 2.32 -7.19
C ARG A 180 10.00 2.96 -5.84
N LEU A 181 10.23 2.24 -4.73
CA LEU A 181 10.05 2.81 -3.38
C LEU A 181 11.02 3.97 -3.16
N LEU A 182 12.32 3.76 -3.42
CA LEU A 182 13.36 4.78 -3.25
C LEU A 182 13.07 6.03 -4.06
N TYR A 183 12.64 5.87 -5.32
CA TYR A 183 12.24 6.98 -6.19
C TYR A 183 11.10 7.78 -5.56
N LEU A 184 10.03 7.12 -5.10
CA LEU A 184 8.88 7.80 -4.47
C LEU A 184 9.26 8.49 -3.16
N GLU A 185 10.11 7.87 -2.34
CA GLU A 185 10.57 8.48 -1.09
C GLU A 185 11.39 9.75 -1.36
N MET A 186 12.31 9.70 -2.33
CA MET A 186 13.14 10.85 -2.69
C MET A 186 12.32 11.97 -3.32
N GLU A 187 11.34 11.67 -4.17
CA GLU A 187 10.44 12.66 -4.78
C GLU A 187 9.57 13.38 -3.74
N LEU A 188 9.24 12.73 -2.63
CA LEU A 188 8.57 13.37 -1.48
C LEU A 188 9.53 14.15 -0.58
N GLY A 189 10.82 14.21 -0.91
CA GLY A 189 11.85 14.85 -0.10
C GLY A 189 12.27 14.04 1.13
N LEU A 190 11.83 12.77 1.27
CA LEU A 190 12.29 11.88 2.33
C LEU A 190 13.77 11.52 2.12
N GLU A 191 14.40 10.99 3.17
CA GLU A 191 15.79 10.53 3.15
C GLU A 191 15.85 9.02 3.34
N PRO A 192 15.63 8.25 2.27
CA PRO A 192 15.65 6.81 2.38
C PRO A 192 17.07 6.29 2.66
N SER A 193 17.12 5.07 3.19
CA SER A 193 18.33 4.28 3.37
C SER A 193 18.30 3.04 2.47
N LYS A 194 19.49 2.47 2.21
CA LYS A 194 19.60 1.21 1.48
C LYS A 194 18.90 0.05 2.22
N LEU A 195 18.33 -0.88 1.45
CA LEU A 195 17.74 -2.12 1.94
C LEU A 195 18.31 -3.30 1.15
N SER A 196 18.28 -4.48 1.76
CA SER A 196 18.60 -5.72 1.06
C SER A 196 17.61 -5.95 -0.09
N CYS A 197 18.09 -6.52 -1.19
CA CYS A 197 17.23 -7.03 -2.27
C CYS A 197 17.34 -8.55 -2.29
N LYS A 198 16.27 -9.24 -2.67
CA LYS A 198 16.27 -10.72 -2.78
C LYS A 198 16.96 -11.23 -4.04
N ASP A 199 17.11 -10.39 -5.05
CA ASP A 199 17.67 -10.72 -6.37
C ASP A 199 18.84 -9.81 -6.75
N GLY A 200 19.45 -9.13 -5.79
CA GLY A 200 20.53 -8.19 -6.07
C GLY A 200 21.06 -7.42 -4.88
N LEU A 201 21.86 -6.40 -5.19
CA LEU A 201 22.49 -5.49 -4.25
C LEU A 201 21.90 -4.09 -4.38
N CYS A 202 21.89 -3.34 -3.28
CA CYS A 202 21.53 -1.93 -3.26
C CYS A 202 22.63 -1.14 -2.53
N GLU A 203 23.30 -0.27 -3.27
CA GLU A 203 24.39 0.55 -2.78
C GLU A 203 24.00 2.02 -2.80
N GLU A 204 24.38 2.75 -1.75
CA GLU A 204 24.22 4.20 -1.72
C GLU A 204 25.36 4.85 -2.53
N ILE A 205 25.00 5.81 -3.38
CA ILE A 205 25.93 6.51 -4.27
C ILE A 205 25.85 8.02 -4.04
N THR A 206 26.99 8.71 -4.14
CA THR A 206 27.10 10.18 -4.02
C THR A 206 27.25 10.86 -5.38
N SER A 207 27.46 10.07 -6.44
CA SER A 207 27.49 10.52 -7.82
C SER A 207 26.82 9.50 -8.73
N ILE A 208 26.15 9.99 -9.77
CA ILE A 208 25.41 9.13 -10.70
C ILE A 208 26.34 8.23 -11.54
N GLY A 209 27.57 8.69 -11.79
CA GLY A 209 28.53 8.03 -12.68
C GLY A 209 28.11 8.11 -14.15
N ASP A 210 28.73 7.28 -14.98
CA ASP A 210 28.34 7.14 -16.38
C ASP A 210 27.01 6.39 -16.51
N VAL A 211 26.08 6.98 -17.26
CA VAL A 211 24.73 6.44 -17.55
C VAL A 211 24.42 6.42 -19.05
N GLU A 212 25.42 6.51 -19.93
CA GLU A 212 25.22 6.54 -21.39
C GLU A 212 24.41 5.35 -21.94
N ASN A 213 24.56 4.17 -21.32
CA ASN A 213 23.85 2.94 -21.72
C ASN A 213 22.52 2.70 -20.98
N PHE A 214 22.04 3.67 -20.21
CA PHE A 214 20.79 3.57 -19.46
C PHE A 214 19.63 4.24 -20.19
N GLU A 215 18.45 3.68 -20.01
CA GLU A 215 17.18 4.30 -20.37
C GLU A 215 16.73 5.23 -19.26
N VAL A 216 16.43 6.48 -19.60
CA VAL A 216 15.89 7.47 -18.67
C VAL A 216 14.37 7.27 -18.57
N VAL A 217 13.91 6.73 -17.44
CA VAL A 217 12.48 6.45 -17.20
C VAL A 217 11.77 7.66 -16.62
N SER A 218 12.46 8.44 -15.79
CA SER A 218 11.97 9.73 -15.28
C SER A 218 13.12 10.72 -15.22
N SER A 219 12.86 11.94 -15.70
CA SER A 219 13.80 13.04 -15.71
C SER A 219 13.24 14.22 -14.90
N GLY A 220 13.69 14.35 -13.66
CA GLY A 220 13.37 15.46 -12.75
C GLY A 220 14.59 15.83 -11.89
N ASP A 221 14.33 16.31 -10.67
CA ASP A 221 15.38 16.33 -9.64
C ASP A 221 15.81 14.89 -9.33
N VAL A 222 14.84 14.03 -9.01
CA VAL A 222 15.08 12.59 -8.85
C VAL A 222 15.01 11.93 -10.21
N GLY A 223 16.16 11.52 -10.71
CA GLY A 223 16.27 10.72 -11.93
C GLY A 223 16.11 9.24 -11.64
N LEU A 224 15.47 8.53 -12.59
CA LEU A 224 15.30 7.08 -12.56
C LEU A 224 15.82 6.48 -13.87
N TYR A 225 16.86 5.66 -13.77
CA TYR A 225 17.63 5.15 -14.90
C TYR A 225 17.65 3.63 -14.89
N TYR A 226 17.35 2.99 -16.02
CA TYR A 226 17.31 1.53 -16.14
C TYR A 226 18.29 1.03 -17.19
N ARG A 227 19.07 0.01 -16.84
CA ARG A 227 19.83 -0.79 -17.80
C ARG A 227 19.16 -2.16 -17.95
N PHE A 228 18.87 -2.54 -19.18
CA PHE A 228 18.14 -3.76 -19.51
C PHE A 228 19.02 -4.79 -20.19
N LYS A 229 18.82 -6.06 -19.86
CA LYS A 229 19.26 -7.21 -20.65
C LYS A 229 18.20 -7.55 -21.70
N ASN A 230 18.63 -7.96 -22.89
CA ASN A 230 17.76 -8.30 -24.02
C ASN A 230 16.76 -7.17 -24.36
N LYS A 231 17.24 -5.93 -24.31
CA LYS A 231 16.46 -4.72 -24.54
C LYS A 231 15.74 -4.78 -25.89
N LYS A 232 14.44 -4.52 -25.86
CA LYS A 232 13.57 -4.37 -27.04
C LYS A 232 12.74 -3.10 -26.88
N HIS A 233 12.36 -2.50 -28.00
CA HIS A 233 11.43 -1.39 -27.99
C HIS A 233 10.12 -1.83 -28.63
N LEU A 234 9.02 -1.41 -28.02
CA LEU A 234 7.68 -1.57 -28.56
C LEU A 234 7.13 -0.18 -28.79
N ASP A 235 6.97 0.18 -30.06
CA ASP A 235 6.38 1.45 -30.44
C ASP A 235 4.85 1.34 -30.34
N ALA A 236 4.23 2.27 -29.62
CA ALA A 236 2.78 2.36 -29.45
C ALA A 236 2.29 3.80 -29.75
N PRO A 237 1.00 4.01 -30.03
CA PRO A 237 0.45 5.34 -30.32
C PRO A 237 0.67 6.36 -29.19
N TRP A 238 0.84 5.90 -27.96
CA TRP A 238 1.11 6.71 -26.77
C TRP A 238 2.60 6.83 -26.43
N GLY A 239 3.49 6.37 -27.32
CA GLY A 239 4.94 6.47 -27.17
C GLY A 239 5.67 5.14 -27.28
N ARG A 240 6.99 5.19 -27.10
CA ARG A 240 7.86 4.01 -27.12
C ARG A 240 7.97 3.43 -25.72
N LEU A 241 7.74 2.12 -25.61
CA LEU A 241 7.92 1.38 -24.37
C LEU A 241 9.17 0.49 -24.48
N THR A 242 10.12 0.69 -23.57
CA THR A 242 11.30 -0.18 -23.49
C THR A 242 10.98 -1.42 -22.67
N MET A 243 11.22 -2.58 -23.27
CA MET A 243 11.05 -3.90 -22.67
C MET A 243 12.41 -4.56 -22.47
N GLY A 244 12.51 -5.40 -21.47
CA GLY A 244 13.71 -6.17 -21.15
C GLY A 244 13.72 -6.52 -19.68
N GLU A 245 14.69 -7.32 -19.27
CA GLU A 245 14.91 -7.62 -17.86
C GLU A 245 15.79 -6.51 -17.26
N PRO A 246 15.33 -5.76 -16.25
CA PRO A 246 16.19 -4.80 -15.56
C PRO A 246 17.34 -5.54 -14.88
N VAL A 247 18.58 -5.17 -15.22
CA VAL A 247 19.79 -5.72 -14.59
C VAL A 247 20.49 -4.71 -13.70
N GLU A 248 20.25 -3.42 -13.92
CA GLU A 248 20.76 -2.36 -13.06
C GLU A 248 19.81 -1.17 -13.11
N ILE A 249 19.55 -0.58 -11.94
CA ILE A 249 18.66 0.57 -11.80
C ILE A 249 19.33 1.60 -10.91
N ILE A 250 19.34 2.86 -11.34
CA ILE A 250 19.86 3.98 -10.56
C ILE A 250 18.73 4.94 -10.24
N VAL A 251 18.62 5.30 -8.96
CA VAL A 251 17.73 6.36 -8.44
C VAL A 251 18.62 7.46 -7.88
N PHE A 252 18.55 8.69 -8.37
CA PHE A 252 19.49 9.74 -7.95
C PHE A 252 18.85 11.13 -7.89
N SER A 253 18.97 11.83 -6.75
CA SER A 253 18.57 13.24 -6.63
C SER A 253 19.76 14.14 -6.95
N LYS A 254 19.59 15.02 -7.93
CA LYS A 254 20.62 15.97 -8.36
C LYS A 254 20.85 17.05 -7.32
N GLU A 255 19.77 17.54 -6.71
CA GLU A 255 19.79 18.54 -5.65
C GLU A 255 20.50 18.02 -4.40
N LYS A 256 20.12 16.82 -3.93
CA LYS A 256 20.72 16.22 -2.72
C LYS A 256 22.07 15.55 -2.97
N LYS A 257 22.49 15.37 -4.23
CA LYS A 257 23.72 14.65 -4.63
C LYS A 257 23.86 13.28 -3.96
N LYS A 258 22.74 12.56 -3.87
CA LYS A 258 22.63 11.25 -3.23
C LYS A 258 21.67 10.39 -4.01
N GLY A 259 21.96 9.10 -4.06
CA GLY A 259 21.12 8.12 -4.74
C GLY A 259 21.45 6.70 -4.34
N PHE A 260 20.88 5.77 -5.11
CA PHE A 260 21.04 4.34 -4.94
C PHE A 260 21.27 3.68 -6.29
N ARG A 261 22.25 2.76 -6.32
CA ARG A 261 22.49 1.86 -7.43
C ARG A 261 22.07 0.47 -7.03
N LEU A 262 21.15 -0.10 -7.79
CA LEU A 262 20.63 -1.43 -7.57
C LEU A 262 21.09 -2.33 -8.71
N VAL A 263 21.80 -3.42 -8.40
CA VAL A 263 22.38 -4.33 -9.39
C VAL A 263 21.83 -5.72 -9.16
N LYS A 264 21.30 -6.35 -10.21
CA LYS A 264 20.82 -7.72 -10.15
C LYS A 264 22.02 -8.67 -10.05
N GLU A 265 22.02 -9.57 -9.07
CA GLU A 265 23.03 -10.61 -9.00
C GLU A 265 22.76 -11.67 -10.08
N ALA A 266 23.83 -12.20 -10.69
CA ALA A 266 23.68 -13.28 -11.64
C ALA A 266 23.11 -14.51 -10.89
N PRO A 267 22.11 -15.21 -11.48
CA PRO A 267 21.55 -16.42 -10.88
C PRO A 267 22.58 -17.54 -10.76
#